data_AF-A0A354FEW8-F1
#
_entry.id   AF-A0A354FEW8-F1
#
_cell.length_a   1.000
_cell.length_b   1.000
_cell.length_c   1.000
_cell.angle_alpha   90.00
_cell.angle_beta   90.00
_cell.angle_gamma   90.00
#
_symmetry.space_group_name_H-M   'P 1'
#
loop_
_entity.id
_entity.type
_entity.pdbx_description
1 polymer ?
#
loop_
_entity_poly.entity_id
_entity_poly.type
_entity_poly.pdbx_seq_one_letter_code
_entity_poly.pdbx_strand_id
1 'polypeptide(L)'
;MTQLTSSQKAAVLLLILDEKSAVQVMKQLTERELEQICLEIANLGKVTPEMIKGVAEEFSEMCLADKYINSGGIEHARSLMEKALGPT
;
A
#
# COMPACT_ATOMS: atom_id res chain seq x y z
N MET A 1 12.38 14.46 2.89
CA MET A 1 11.28 13.49 2.77
C MET A 1 9.99 14.28 2.79
N THR A 2 9.33 14.44 1.66
CA THR A 2 8.03 15.12 1.59
C THR A 2 7.02 14.29 2.39
N GLN A 3 6.54 14.84 3.50
CA GLN A 3 5.52 14.16 4.31
C GLN A 3 4.19 14.21 3.57
N LEU A 4 3.84 13.11 2.91
CA LEU A 4 2.51 12.93 2.34
C LEU A 4 1.50 12.69 3.46
N THR A 5 0.32 13.29 3.34
CA THR A 5 -0.82 12.97 4.19
C THR A 5 -1.32 11.55 3.90
N SER A 6 -2.08 10.95 4.82
CA SER A 6 -2.67 9.62 4.61
C SER A 6 -3.50 9.54 3.33
N SER A 7 -4.29 10.58 3.02
CA SER A 7 -5.09 10.66 1.79
C SER A 7 -4.22 10.77 0.53
N GLN A 8 -3.12 11.52 0.58
CA GLN A 8 -2.17 11.60 -0.52
C GLN A 8 -1.45 10.28 -0.76
N LYS A 9 -1.08 9.56 0.30
CA LYS A 9 -0.50 8.21 0.19
C LYS A 9 -1.48 7.24 -0.46
N ALA A 10 -2.75 7.27 -0.06
CA ALA A 10 -3.80 6.44 -0.67
C ALA A 10 -4.01 6.77 -2.17
N ALA A 11 -3.99 8.05 -2.53
CA ALA A 11 -4.05 8.48 -3.92
C ALA A 11 -2.84 8.01 -4.74
N VAL A 12 -1.62 8.13 -4.21
CA VAL A 12 -0.40 7.57 -4.85
C VAL A 12 -0.49 6.06 -5.00
N LEU A 13 -1.00 5.35 -3.98
CA LEU A 13 -1.18 3.91 -4.01
C LEU A 13 -2.17 3.48 -5.11
N LEU A 14 -3.27 4.20 -5.29
CA LEU A 14 -4.24 3.92 -6.34
C LEU A 14 -3.67 4.15 -7.75
N LEU A 15 -2.75 5.10 -7.91
CA LEU A 15 -2.11 5.40 -9.20
C LEU A 15 -1.07 4.34 -9.62
N ILE A 16 -0.53 3.56 -8.68
CA ILE A 16 0.44 2.50 -8.99
C ILE A 16 -0.22 1.15 -9.27
N LEU A 17 -1.48 0.99 -8.88
CA LEU A 17 -2.26 -0.21 -9.16
C LEU A 17 -2.64 -0.26 -10.64
N ASP A 18 -2.77 -1.48 -11.16
CA ASP A 18 -3.42 -1.66 -12.45
C ASP A 18 -4.91 -1.26 -12.36
N GLU A 19 -5.48 -0.88 -13.49
CA GLU A 19 -6.84 -0.34 -13.58
C GLU A 19 -7.89 -1.24 -12.90
N LYS A 20 -7.76 -2.56 -13.04
CA LYS A 20 -8.74 -3.50 -12.45
C LYS A 20 -8.65 -3.49 -10.93
N SER A 21 -7.45 -3.53 -10.39
CA SER A 21 -7.21 -3.47 -8.94
C SER A 21 -7.67 -2.15 -8.35
N ALA A 22 -7.34 -1.02 -9.00
CA ALA A 22 -7.77 0.30 -8.55
C ALA A 22 -9.30 0.42 -8.49
N VAL A 23 -10.00 -0.05 -9.53
CA VAL A 23 -11.48 -0.05 -9.56
C VAL A 23 -12.07 -0.90 -8.43
N GLN A 24 -11.49 -2.06 -8.12
CA GLN A 24 -11.97 -2.90 -7.02
C GLN A 24 -11.83 -2.19 -5.67
N VAL A 25 -10.70 -1.52 -5.43
CA VAL A 25 -10.48 -0.74 -4.20
C VAL A 25 -11.46 0.43 -4.13
N MET A 26 -11.63 1.21 -5.20
CA MET A 26 -12.54 2.35 -5.24
C MET A 26 -13.99 1.96 -4.96
N LYS A 27 -14.43 0.75 -5.37
CA LYS A 27 -15.78 0.22 -5.08
C LYS A 27 -16.04 -0.07 -3.60
N GLN A 28 -14.99 -0.19 -2.78
CA GLN A 28 -15.12 -0.39 -1.33
C GLN A 28 -15.19 0.93 -0.56
N LEU A 29 -14.97 2.06 -1.23
CA LEU A 29 -15.00 3.38 -0.61
C LEU A 29 -16.42 3.94 -0.58
N THR A 30 -16.74 4.72 0.45
CA THR A 30 -17.94 5.54 0.47
C THR A 30 -17.82 6.68 -0.56
N GLU A 31 -18.96 7.26 -0.96
CA GLU A 31 -19.01 8.37 -1.93
C GLU A 31 -18.11 9.55 -1.49
N ARG A 32 -18.12 9.86 -0.20
CA ARG A 32 -17.29 10.93 0.39
C ARG A 32 -15.79 10.62 0.32
N GLU A 33 -15.40 9.38 0.62
CA GLU A 33 -14.00 8.95 0.54
C GLU A 33 -13.52 8.93 -0.90
N LEU A 34 -14.37 8.49 -1.82
CA LEU A 34 -14.09 8.48 -3.25
C LEU A 34 -13.85 9.90 -3.77
N GLU A 35 -14.72 10.86 -3.46
CA GLU A 35 -14.53 12.28 -3.80
C GLU A 35 -13.22 12.83 -3.25
N GLN A 36 -12.93 12.58 -1.97
CA GLN A 36 -11.72 13.05 -1.33
C GLN A 36 -10.46 12.49 -2.00
N ILE A 37 -10.43 11.19 -2.28
CA ILE A 37 -9.33 10.53 -2.98
C ILE A 37 -9.15 11.10 -4.39
N CYS A 38 -10.23 11.29 -5.15
CA CYS A 38 -10.18 11.85 -6.49
C CYS A 38 -9.61 13.29 -6.48
N LEU A 39 -10.00 14.08 -5.48
CA LEU A 39 -9.49 15.44 -5.28
C LEU A 39 -7.98 15.44 -4.96
N GLU A 40 -7.53 14.51 -4.12
CA GLU A 40 -6.09 14.36 -3.84
C GLU A 40 -5.30 13.91 -5.08
N ILE A 41 -5.83 12.99 -5.88
CA ILE A 41 -5.21 12.58 -7.16
C ILE A 41 -5.04 13.78 -8.09
N ALA A 42 -6.07 14.62 -8.20
CA ALA A 42 -6.01 15.83 -9.02
C ALA A 42 -4.98 16.86 -8.49
N ASN A 43 -4.81 16.96 -7.16
CA ASN A 43 -3.93 17.93 -6.51
C ASN A 43 -2.47 17.47 -6.32
N LEU A 44 -2.20 16.16 -6.39
CA LEU A 44 -0.89 15.55 -6.15
C LEU A 44 0.20 16.00 -7.15
N GLY A 45 -0.21 16.52 -8.32
CA GLY A 45 0.72 17.02 -9.33
C GLY A 45 1.66 15.92 -9.84
N LYS A 46 2.97 16.19 -9.86
CA LYS A 46 3.96 15.23 -10.36
C LYS A 46 4.29 14.19 -9.28
N VAL A 47 3.83 12.96 -9.49
CA VAL A 47 4.23 11.81 -8.69
C VAL A 47 5.66 11.38 -9.11
N THR A 48 6.60 11.42 -8.16
CA THR A 48 7.99 11.02 -8.41
C THR A 48 8.22 9.54 -8.09
N PRO A 49 9.21 8.88 -8.71
CA PRO A 49 9.56 7.50 -8.38
C PRO A 49 9.92 7.30 -6.90
N GLU A 50 10.52 8.30 -6.25
CA GLU A 50 10.85 8.26 -4.82
C GLU A 50 9.59 8.24 -3.95
N MET A 51 8.56 9.01 -4.31
CA MET A 51 7.26 9.00 -3.61
C MET A 51 6.57 7.64 -3.75
N ILE A 52 6.56 7.08 -4.96
CA ILE A 52 5.99 5.76 -5.23
C ILE A 52 6.68 4.70 -4.38
N LYS A 53 8.01 4.70 -4.38
CA LYS A 53 8.81 3.75 -3.62
C LYS A 53 8.50 3.84 -2.12
N GLY A 54 8.50 5.05 -1.56
CA GLY A 54 8.22 5.25 -0.13
C GLY A 54 6.82 4.79 0.27
N VAL A 55 5.79 5.10 -0.54
CA VAL A 55 4.41 4.67 -0.28
C VAL A 55 4.27 3.15 -0.40
N ALA A 56 4.91 2.53 -1.39
CA ALA A 56 4.87 1.08 -1.59
C ALA A 56 5.58 0.30 -0.47
N GLU A 57 6.73 0.80 -0.01
CA GLU A 57 7.47 0.21 1.12
C GLU A 57 6.63 0.27 2.40
N GLU A 58 6.07 1.44 2.73
CA GLU A 58 5.20 1.61 3.90
C GLU A 58 3.95 0.70 3.82
N PHE A 59 3.31 0.61 2.65
CA PHE A 59 2.16 -0.26 2.45
C PHE A 59 2.51 -1.74 2.60
N SER A 60 3.67 -2.16 2.09
CA SER A 60 4.16 -3.54 2.25
C SER A 60 4.42 -3.87 3.72
N GLU A 61 5.03 -2.95 4.48
CA GLU A 61 5.28 -3.14 5.91
C GLU A 61 3.97 -3.28 6.70
N MET A 62 2.96 -2.46 6.39
CA MET A 62 1.62 -2.57 7.00
C MET A 62 0.95 -3.91 6.67
N CYS A 63 0.99 -4.33 5.41
CA CYS A 63 0.44 -5.62 4.99
C CYS A 63 1.15 -6.81 5.65
N LEU A 64 2.47 -6.70 5.84
CA LEU A 64 3.22 -7.70 6.56
C LEU A 64 2.75 -7.74 8.02
N ALA A 65 2.72 -6.59 8.72
CA ALA A 65 2.25 -6.48 10.11
C ALA A 65 0.87 -7.13 10.33
N ASP A 66 -0.09 -6.85 9.46
CA ASP A 66 -1.42 -7.47 9.50
C ASP A 66 -1.38 -8.99 9.27
N LYS A 67 -0.51 -9.46 8.37
CA LYS A 67 -0.28 -10.89 8.16
C LYS A 67 0.35 -11.56 9.38
N TYR A 68 1.31 -10.94 10.06
CA TYR A 68 1.91 -11.49 11.29
C TYR A 68 0.85 -11.76 12.36
N ILE A 69 -0.11 -10.84 12.51
CA ILE A 69 -1.19 -10.94 13.49
C ILE A 69 -2.17 -12.05 13.08
N ASN A 70 -2.51 -12.15 11.79
CA ASN A 70 -3.52 -13.09 11.29
C ASN A 70 -3.00 -14.51 11.00
N SER A 71 -1.71 -14.72 10.69
CA SER A 71 -1.20 -16.03 10.28
C SER A 71 -0.76 -16.95 11.43
N GLY A 72 -0.74 -16.45 12.67
CA GLY A 72 -0.08 -17.14 13.79
C GLY A 72 1.44 -17.23 13.58
N GLY A 73 2.20 -17.13 14.67
CA GLY A 73 3.68 -16.97 14.59
C GLY A 73 4.45 -18.09 13.87
N ILE A 74 3.84 -19.24 13.58
CA ILE A 74 4.50 -20.42 12.98
C ILE A 74 4.75 -20.24 11.48
N GLU A 75 3.75 -19.81 10.71
CA GLU A 75 3.89 -19.58 9.27
C GLU A 75 4.96 -18.51 8.99
N HIS A 76 4.99 -17.52 9.89
CA HIS A 76 5.95 -16.44 9.83
C HIS A 76 7.37 -16.90 10.20
N ALA A 77 7.54 -17.66 11.29
CA ALA A 77 8.83 -18.25 11.64
C ALA A 77 9.39 -19.10 10.49
N ARG A 78 8.54 -19.85 9.78
CA ARG A 78 8.93 -20.60 8.58
C ARG A 78 9.43 -19.70 7.46
N SER A 79 8.70 -18.65 7.11
CA SER A 79 9.11 -17.72 6.03
C SER A 79 10.37 -16.92 6.39
N LEU A 80 10.55 -16.54 7.65
CA LEU A 80 11.79 -15.93 8.16
C LEU A 80 12.96 -16.91 8.06
N MET A 81 12.75 -18.16 8.47
CA MET A 81 13.75 -19.22 8.38
C MET A 81 14.14 -19.51 6.92
N GLU A 82 13.19 -19.60 5.99
CA GLU A 82 13.47 -19.82 4.56
C GLU A 82 14.28 -18.67 3.95
N LYS A 83 13.97 -17.42 4.31
CA LYS A 83 14.73 -16.25 3.84
C LYS A 83 16.12 -16.14 4.47
N ALA A 84 16.29 -16.57 5.72
CA ALA A 84 17.55 -16.50 6.45
C ALA A 84 18.50 -17.67 6.15
N LEU A 85 17.96 -18.86 5.87
CA LEU A 85 18.73 -20.09 5.68
C LEU A 85 18.85 -20.51 4.21
N GLY A 86 18.10 -19.88 3.31
CA GLY A 86 17.98 -20.31 1.91
C GLY A 86 17.04 -21.51 1.76
N PRO A 87 16.44 -21.72 0.58
CA PRO A 87 15.54 -22.84 0.35
C PRO A 87 16.31 -24.16 0.53
N THR A 88 15.76 -25.09 1.33
CA THR A 88 16.19 -26.50 1.32
C THR A 88 15.84 -27.18 0.03
#